data_AF-A0A528MYI8-F1
#
_entry.id   AF-A0A528MYI8-F1
#
_cell.length_a   1.000
_cell.length_b   1.000
_cell.length_c   1.000
_cell.angle_alpha   90.00
_cell.angle_beta   90.00
_cell.angle_gamma   90.00
#
_symmetry.space_group_name_H-M   'P 1'
#
loop_
_entity.id
_entity.type
_entity.pdbx_description
1 polymer ?
#
loop_
_entity_poly.entity_id
_entity_poly.type
_entity_poly.pdbx_seq_one_letter_code
_entity_poly.pdbx_strand_id
1 'polypeptide(L)' 'AYTRREALGVCVGIGAWNYPIQIAGWKSAPALAMGNAMVFKPSENTPLSALALAEIYTEAGLPDGLFNV' A
#
# COMPACT_ATOMS: atom_id res chain seq x y z
N ALA A 1 -31.43 -2.24 -12.98
CA ALA A 1 -30.12 -2.95 -12.97
C ALA A 1 -29.21 -2.25 -11.96
N TYR A 2 -28.38 -3.00 -11.23
CA TYR A 2 -27.41 -2.43 -10.27
C TYR A 2 -25.99 -2.92 -10.59
N THR A 3 -24.98 -2.17 -10.17
CA THR A 3 -23.56 -2.50 -10.35
C THR A 3 -22.88 -2.67 -9.00
N ARG A 4 -21.95 -3.63 -8.89
CA ARG A 4 -21.05 -3.77 -7.74
C ARG A 4 -19.63 -3.41 -8.14
N ARG A 5 -18.89 -2.80 -7.21
CA ARG A 5 -17.44 -2.61 -7.33
C ARG A 5 -16.79 -3.71 -6.51
N GLU A 6 -16.04 -4.56 -7.18
CA GLU A 6 -15.31 -5.66 -6.55
C GLU A 6 -13.82 -5.33 -6.55
N ALA A 7 -13.09 -5.90 -5.61
CA ALA A 7 -11.65 -5.74 -5.53
C ALA A 7 -10.99 -6.31 -6.79
N LEU A 8 -9.90 -5.68 -7.22
CA LEU A 8 -9.06 -6.17 -8.30
C LEU A 8 -8.18 -7.35 -7.86
N GLY A 9 -7.91 -7.48 -6.56
CA GLY A 9 -7.09 -8.54 -5.98
C GLY A 9 -5.75 -7.98 -5.49
N VAL A 10 -4.64 -8.45 -6.08
CA VAL A 10 -3.29 -8.00 -5.72
C VAL A 10 -2.86 -6.85 -6.64
N CYS A 11 -2.51 -5.72 -6.04
CA CYS A 11 -2.07 -4.52 -6.74
C CYS A 11 -0.58 -4.25 -6.50
N VAL A 12 0.14 -3.81 -7.54
CA VAL A 12 1.54 -3.40 -7.42
C VAL A 12 1.66 -1.88 -7.48
N GLY A 13 2.36 -1.29 -6.53
CA GLY A 13 2.71 0.13 -6.52
C GLY A 13 4.22 0.34 -6.62
N ILE A 14 4.67 1.26 -7.47
CA ILE A 14 6.07 1.70 -7.54
C ILE A 14 6.13 3.18 -7.15
N GLY A 15 6.98 3.51 -6.17
CA GLY A 15 7.09 4.86 -5.60
C GLY A 15 8.31 5.64 -6.08
N ALA A 16 8.15 6.95 -6.28
CA ALA A 16 9.25 7.89 -6.50
C ALA A 16 9.86 8.36 -5.16
N TRP A 17 10.98 9.09 -5.22
CA TRP A 17 11.78 9.47 -4.06
C TRP A 17 11.40 10.80 -3.39
N ASN A 18 10.62 11.65 -4.05
CA ASN A 18 10.41 13.04 -3.62
C ASN A 18 9.41 13.20 -2.47
N TYR A 19 8.46 12.27 -2.33
CA TYR A 19 7.46 12.27 -1.25
C TYR A 19 7.20 10.84 -0.77
N PRO A 20 8.20 10.15 -0.19
CA PRO A 20 8.19 8.69 -0.05
C PRO A 20 7.03 8.18 0.80
N ILE A 21 6.77 8.81 1.95
CA ILE A 21 5.65 8.42 2.82
C ILE A 21 4.28 8.71 2.19
N GLN A 22 4.13 9.85 1.52
CA GLN A 22 2.86 10.23 0.90
C GLN A 22 2.56 9.35 -0.30
N ILE A 23 3.57 9.04 -1.13
CA ILE A 23 3.41 8.17 -2.30
C ILE A 23 3.04 6.75 -1.89
N ALA A 24 3.68 6.22 -0.84
CA ALA A 24 3.31 4.92 -0.28
C ALA A 24 1.84 4.95 0.18
N GLY A 25 1.46 5.93 1.00
CA GLY A 25 0.09 6.08 1.49
C GLY A 25 -0.95 6.31 0.39
N TRP A 26 -0.68 7.15 -0.61
CA TRP A 26 -1.57 7.42 -1.74
C TRP A 26 -1.84 6.18 -2.59
N LYS A 27 -0.99 5.16 -2.52
CA LYS A 27 -1.17 3.90 -3.24
C LYS A 27 -1.79 2.84 -2.34
N SER A 28 -1.24 2.63 -1.14
CA SER A 28 -1.69 1.57 -0.23
C SER A 28 -3.06 1.86 0.36
N ALA A 29 -3.34 3.08 0.81
CA ALA A 29 -4.59 3.42 1.46
C ALA A 29 -5.83 3.16 0.57
N PRO A 30 -5.91 3.66 -0.68
CA PRO A 30 -7.06 3.35 -1.52
C PRO A 30 -7.10 1.88 -1.96
N ALA A 31 -5.96 1.21 -2.16
CA ALA A 31 -5.93 -0.21 -2.50
C ALA A 31 -6.57 -1.05 -1.38
N LEU A 32 -6.11 -0.85 -0.14
CA LEU A 32 -6.61 -1.53 1.05
C LEU A 32 -8.08 -1.20 1.32
N ALA A 33 -8.47 0.09 1.21
CA ALA A 33 -9.86 0.52 1.42
C ALA A 33 -10.84 -0.13 0.44
N MET A 34 -10.38 -0.46 -0.77
CA MET A 34 -11.18 -1.15 -1.79
C MET A 34 -11.09 -2.68 -1.69
N GLY A 35 -10.50 -3.23 -0.63
CA GLY A 35 -10.39 -4.67 -0.38
C GLY A 35 -9.30 -5.38 -1.19
N ASN A 36 -8.31 -4.64 -1.70
CA ASN A 36 -7.15 -5.22 -2.39
C ASN A 36 -6.00 -5.49 -1.41
N ALA A 37 -5.10 -6.38 -1.80
CA ALA A 37 -3.76 -6.44 -1.23
C ALA A 37 -2.80 -5.57 -2.06
N MET A 38 -1.73 -5.07 -1.45
CA MET A 38 -0.71 -4.29 -2.14
C MET A 38 0.70 -4.83 -1.91
N VAL A 39 1.47 -4.88 -3.00
CA VAL A 39 2.93 -4.99 -2.99
C VAL A 39 3.51 -3.64 -3.44
N PHE A 40 4.27 -2.98 -2.59
CA PHE A 40 4.80 -1.65 -2.84
C PHE A 40 6.33 -1.68 -2.96
N LYS A 41 6.87 -1.34 -4.12
CA LYS A 41 8.30 -1.11 -4.31
C LYS A 41 8.61 0.35 -4.03
N PRO A 42 9.31 0.70 -2.94
CA PRO A 42 9.77 2.07 -2.72
C PRO A 42 10.96 2.39 -3.63
N SER A 43 11.27 3.67 -3.75
CA SER A 43 12.52 4.11 -4.38
C SER A 43 13.73 3.65 -3.56
N GLU A 44 14.76 3.16 -4.24
CA GLU A 44 16.05 2.80 -3.63
C GLU A 44 16.74 3.98 -2.93
N ASN A 45 16.43 5.22 -3.31
CA ASN A 45 17.01 6.42 -2.69
C ASN A 45 16.36 6.78 -1.35
N THR A 46 15.10 6.37 -1.14
CA THR A 46 14.31 6.76 0.04
C THR A 46 13.39 5.61 0.52
N PRO A 47 13.94 4.45 0.89
CA PRO A 47 13.13 3.27 1.20
C PRO A 47 12.51 3.28 2.61
N LEU A 48 13.16 3.96 3.56
CA LEU A 48 12.88 3.81 5.00
C LEU A 48 11.46 4.18 5.41
N SER A 49 10.87 5.21 4.78
CA SER A 49 9.49 5.62 5.10
C SER A 49 8.45 4.55 4.77
N ALA A 50 8.70 3.74 3.74
CA ALA A 50 7.77 2.68 3.35
C ALA A 50 7.87 1.48 4.30
N LEU A 51 9.07 1.18 4.82
CA LEU A 51 9.28 0.18 5.88
C LEU A 51 8.59 0.60 7.18
N ALA A 52 8.76 1.86 7.60
CA ALA A 52 8.05 2.39 8.77
C ALA A 52 6.52 2.34 8.60
N LEU A 53 6.01 2.56 7.40
CA LEU A 53 4.57 2.41 7.12
C LEU A 53 4.09 0.95 7.28
N ALA A 54 4.91 -0.04 6.92
CA ALA A 54 4.56 -1.45 7.11
C ALA A 54 4.49 -1.82 8.60
N GLU A 55 5.41 -1.28 9.42
CA GLU A 55 5.37 -1.44 10.87
C GLU A 55 4.08 -0.82 11.44
N ILE A 56 3.74 0.41 11.04
CA ILE A 56 2.51 1.08 11.44
C ILE A 56 1.26 0.28 11.05
N TYR A 57 1.22 -0.32 9.85
CA TYR A 57 0.10 -1.17 9.45
C TYR A 57 -0.02 -2.43 10.29
N THR A 58 1.11 -3.05 10.62
CA THR A 58 1.15 -4.20 11.52
C THR A 58 0.60 -3.82 12.90
N GLU A 59 1.06 -2.72 13.47
CA GLU A 59 0.58 -2.20 14.76
C GLU A 59 -0.91 -1.82 14.73
N ALA A 60 -1.42 -1.32 13.60
CA ALA A 60 -2.82 -1.01 13.38
C ALA A 60 -3.71 -2.26 13.24
N GLY A 61 -3.12 -3.47 13.20
CA GLY A 61 -3.85 -4.74 13.07
C GLY A 61 -4.25 -5.07 11.63
N LEU A 62 -3.52 -4.56 10.63
CA LEU A 62 -3.71 -4.98 9.24
C LEU A 62 -3.38 -6.48 9.12
N PRO A 63 -4.27 -7.31 8.54
CA PRO A 63 -3.98 -8.72 8.33
C PRO A 63 -2.70 -8.96 7.52
N ASP A 64 -1.96 -9.99 7.92
CA ASP A 64 -0.69 -10.38 7.30
C ASP A 64 -0.82 -10.52 5.78
N GLY A 65 0.15 -9.98 5.05
CA GLY A 65 0.23 -10.09 3.59
C GLY A 65 -0.67 -9.12 2.81
N LEU A 66 -1.51 -8.31 3.46
CA LEU A 66 -2.29 -7.28 2.75
C LEU A 66 -1.45 -6.06 2.32
N PHE A 67 -0.35 -5.79 3.02
CA PHE A 67 0.65 -4.82 2.57
C PHE A 67 2.04 -5.45 2.66
N ASN A 68 2.75 -5.49 1.55
CA ASN A 68 4.13 -5.98 1.45
C ASN A 68 4.98 -4.88 0.83
N VAL A 69 6.19 -4.69 1.33
CA VAL A 69 7.13 -3.66 0.88
C VAL A 69 8.56 -4.18 0.85
#